data_AF-A0A4Y3QKS7-F1
#
_entry.id   AF-A0A4Y3QKS7-F1
#
_cell.length_a   1.000
_cell.length_b   1.000
_cell.length_c   1.000
_cell.angle_alpha   90.00
_cell.angle_beta   90.00
_cell.angle_gamma   90.00
#
_symmetry.space_group_name_H-M   'P 1'
#
loop_
_entity.id
_entity.type
_entity.pdbx_description
1 polymer ?
#
loop_
_entity_poly.entity_id
_entity_poly.type
_entity_poly.pdbx_seq_one_letter_code
_entity_poly.pdbx_strand_id
1 'polypeptide(L)'
;MLTPPDPRAAKAFTAQLRSAGRLPGTGAAVAAYAVAFALIGGVGVVIVVLAAVLSPFLREGSFILGILFLFPIALGLGGLALAWFLGQKAQRTQEDRRWRLAGFSRDVGMEYVPSVPAPPLPGVLFGIGGDRTGYDILRGSEPRFVEIGNYAYTTSDGRNTHTSRWGYIAIRLDVPLPHIVLDAVGNGVKLGVWERGQRLSLEGDFDRYFHLSCPAGYERDALYLFTPDVMARFVDNASALEVEIVDDWMFLYSPDELSTLDPTRWAWAFAVVSALIDKLDQWGRWRDDTLRASAPTALPTLPGAAASASPAAAPAPAPLAFTPAPVGVAPAGQRLKRSNAWLIALLVVAGAFVVVPVVLFAVGFLIFLAQSS
;
A
#
# COMPACT_ATOMS: atom_id res chain seq x y z
N MET A 1 -14.81 -3.30 23.29
CA MET A 1 -14.88 -1.81 23.33
C MET A 1 -13.45 -1.28 23.28
N LEU A 2 -13.15 -0.12 22.69
CA LEU A 2 -11.76 0.37 22.72
C LEU A 2 -11.31 0.61 24.15
N THR A 3 -10.14 0.08 24.52
CA THR A 3 -9.55 0.25 25.85
C THR A 3 -9.44 1.74 26.19
N PRO A 4 -9.73 2.15 27.44
CA PRO A 4 -9.57 3.52 27.88
C PRO A 4 -8.09 3.96 27.78
N PRO A 5 -7.83 5.27 27.60
CA PRO A 5 -6.48 5.79 27.50
C PRO A 5 -5.74 5.64 28.83
N ASP A 6 -4.56 5.01 28.80
CA ASP A 6 -3.61 4.95 29.92
C ASP A 6 -2.20 5.27 29.39
N PRO A 7 -1.68 6.49 29.61
CA PRO A 7 -0.37 6.88 29.10
C PRO A 7 0.79 6.04 29.63
N ARG A 8 0.70 5.50 30.85
CA ARG A 8 1.78 4.68 31.43
C ARG A 8 1.78 3.30 30.82
N ALA A 9 0.62 2.67 30.70
CA ALA A 9 0.48 1.39 30.03
C ALA A 9 0.86 1.49 28.53
N ALA A 10 0.44 2.55 27.86
CA ALA A 10 0.76 2.78 26.45
C ALA A 10 2.26 2.91 26.18
N LYS A 11 2.97 3.66 27.03
CA LYS A 11 4.43 3.79 26.96
C LYS A 11 5.13 2.46 27.24
N ALA A 12 4.70 1.73 28.28
CA ALA A 12 5.26 0.43 28.64
C ALA A 12 5.06 -0.60 27.52
N PHE A 13 3.86 -0.67 26.96
CA PHE A 13 3.52 -1.56 25.84
C PHE A 13 4.36 -1.24 24.61
N THR A 14 4.52 0.04 24.26
CA THR A 14 5.35 0.43 23.12
C THR A 14 6.83 0.11 23.37
N ALA A 15 7.33 0.25 24.60
CA ALA A 15 8.68 -0.17 24.96
C ALA A 15 8.87 -1.69 24.80
N GLN A 16 7.87 -2.48 25.20
CA GLN A 16 7.87 -3.93 25.00
C GLN A 16 7.93 -4.30 23.52
N LEU A 17 7.09 -3.68 22.67
CA LEU A 17 7.11 -3.90 21.22
C LEU A 17 8.48 -3.59 20.59
N ARG A 18 9.15 -2.52 21.04
CA ARG A 18 10.52 -2.19 20.59
C ARG A 18 11.53 -3.24 21.05
N SER A 19 11.45 -3.69 22.31
CA SER A 19 12.37 -4.73 22.83
C SER A 19 12.21 -6.09 22.11
N ALA A 20 11.00 -6.39 21.64
CA ALA A 20 10.70 -7.59 20.86
C ALA A 20 11.03 -7.44 19.36
N GLY A 21 11.60 -6.32 18.93
CA GLY A 21 11.94 -6.07 17.52
C GLY A 21 10.74 -5.83 16.60
N ARG A 22 9.53 -5.61 17.15
CA ARG A 22 8.30 -5.35 16.37
C ARG A 22 8.15 -3.89 15.93
N LEU A 23 9.05 -3.00 16.36
CA LEU A 23 9.10 -1.58 16.01
C LEU A 23 10.55 -1.13 15.76
N PRO A 24 10.79 -0.19 14.84
CA PRO A 24 12.12 0.36 14.62
C PRO A 24 12.64 1.12 15.85
N GLY A 25 13.95 1.10 16.04
CA GLY A 25 14.63 1.85 17.10
C GLY A 25 14.58 3.36 16.86
N THR A 26 14.43 4.14 17.94
CA THR A 26 14.43 5.61 17.89
C THR A 26 15.82 6.22 18.11
N GLY A 27 16.84 5.40 18.36
CA GLY A 27 18.18 5.84 18.76
C GLY A 27 18.84 6.80 17.77
N ALA A 28 18.73 6.52 16.46
CA ALA A 28 19.29 7.38 15.41
C ALA A 28 18.64 8.78 15.39
N ALA A 29 17.31 8.85 15.55
CA ALA A 29 16.59 10.12 15.60
C ALA A 29 16.93 10.93 16.86
N VAL A 30 17.06 10.25 18.01
CA VAL A 30 17.47 10.89 19.27
C VAL A 30 18.91 11.40 19.17
N ALA A 31 19.83 10.61 18.60
CA ALA A 31 21.21 11.01 18.39
C ALA A 31 21.31 12.20 17.43
N ALA A 32 20.58 12.18 16.30
CA ALA A 32 20.55 13.29 15.35
C ALA A 32 20.04 14.58 16.00
N TYR A 33 18.98 14.50 16.81
CA TYR A 33 18.46 15.64 17.56
C TYR A 33 19.49 16.16 18.58
N ALA A 34 20.14 15.27 19.32
CA ALA A 34 21.17 15.64 20.30
C ALA A 34 22.37 16.34 19.63
N VAL A 35 22.83 15.83 18.47
CA VAL A 35 23.90 16.45 17.68
C VAL A 35 23.48 17.83 17.18
N ALA A 36 22.28 17.96 16.61
CA ALA A 36 21.77 19.25 16.13
C ALA A 36 21.68 20.29 17.26
N PHE A 37 21.17 19.89 18.43
CA PHE A 37 21.09 20.74 19.60
C PHE A 37 22.48 21.16 20.09
N ALA A 38 23.43 20.22 20.18
CA ALA A 38 24.80 20.50 20.60
C ALA A 38 25.54 21.43 19.64
N LEU A 39 25.35 21.27 18.32
CA LEU A 39 25.95 22.15 17.31
C LEU A 39 25.40 23.58 17.40
N ILE A 40 24.07 23.75 17.44
CA ILE A 40 23.45 25.09 17.53
C ILE A 40 23.82 25.76 18.86
N GLY A 41 23.73 25.02 19.97
CA GLY A 41 24.12 25.52 21.29
C GLY A 41 25.60 25.88 21.37
N GLY A 42 26.48 25.03 20.83
CA GLY A 42 27.92 25.26 20.80
C GLY A 42 28.32 26.50 20.00
N VAL A 43 27.74 26.69 18.81
CA VAL A 43 27.90 27.92 18.02
C VAL A 43 27.41 29.14 18.80
N GLY A 44 26.30 29.01 19.54
CA GLY A 44 25.81 30.02 20.48
C GLY A 44 26.83 30.42 21.53
N VAL A 45 27.41 29.43 22.22
CA VAL A 45 28.42 29.69 23.25
C VAL A 45 29.65 30.36 22.65
N VAL A 46 30.13 29.89 21.50
CA VAL A 46 31.29 30.51 20.81
C VAL A 46 31.02 31.97 20.47
N ILE A 47 29.83 32.29 19.94
CA ILE A 47 29.44 33.67 19.62
C ILE A 47 29.36 34.54 20.88
N VAL A 48 28.79 34.03 21.97
CA VAL A 48 28.72 34.76 23.26
C VAL A 48 30.13 35.02 23.81
N VAL A 49 31.00 34.01 23.81
CA VAL A 49 32.38 34.13 24.28
C VAL A 49 33.16 35.12 23.42
N LEU A 50 33.03 35.03 22.09
CA LEU A 50 33.67 35.95 21.15
C LEU A 50 33.17 37.39 21.36
N ALA A 51 31.87 37.59 21.53
CA ALA A 51 31.29 38.90 21.83
C ALA A 51 31.78 39.45 23.18
N ALA A 52 31.91 38.61 24.21
CA ALA A 52 32.45 39.01 25.50
C ALA A 52 33.93 39.43 25.40
N VAL A 53 34.74 38.69 24.65
CA VAL A 53 36.17 39.01 24.43
C VAL A 53 36.36 40.27 23.59
N LEU A 54 35.53 40.48 22.55
CA LEU A 54 35.60 41.68 21.72
C LEU A 54 34.89 42.90 22.31
N SER A 55 34.13 42.73 23.40
CA SER A 55 33.37 43.82 24.04
C SER A 55 34.18 45.11 24.33
N PRO A 56 35.47 45.08 24.72
CA PRO A 56 36.25 46.29 24.97
C PRO A 56 36.63 47.07 23.71
N PHE A 57 36.58 46.42 22.54
CA PHE A 57 36.98 47.00 21.24
C PHE A 57 35.78 47.54 20.45
N LEU A 58 34.55 47.26 20.91
CA LEU A 58 33.32 47.56 20.21
C LEU A 58 32.76 48.92 20.68
N ARG A 59 32.61 49.88 19.76
CA ARG A 59 32.00 51.21 20.04
C ARG A 59 30.52 51.08 20.44
N GLU A 60 30.01 52.09 21.16
CA GLU A 60 28.59 52.24 21.53
C GLU A 60 27.72 52.13 20.26
N GLY A 61 27.01 51.00 20.11
CA GLY A 61 26.29 50.60 18.89
C GLY A 61 26.37 49.09 18.57
N SER A 62 27.31 48.37 19.19
CA SER A 62 27.57 46.93 18.99
C SER A 62 26.51 45.97 19.54
N PHE A 63 25.60 46.44 20.39
CA PHE A 63 24.50 45.63 20.93
C PHE A 63 23.57 45.10 19.83
N ILE A 64 23.37 45.88 18.77
CA ILE A 64 22.57 45.49 17.60
C ILE A 64 23.21 44.29 16.89
N LEU A 65 24.55 44.25 16.80
CA LEU A 65 25.28 43.11 16.23
C LEU A 65 25.15 41.87 17.12
N GLY A 66 25.28 42.02 18.45
CA GLY A 66 25.09 40.91 19.40
C GLY A 66 23.70 40.27 19.28
N ILE A 67 22.64 41.09 19.19
CA ILE A 67 21.28 40.60 18.95
C ILE A 67 21.17 39.92 17.59
N LEU A 68 21.75 40.49 16.53
CA LEU A 68 21.71 39.93 15.18
C LEU A 68 22.33 38.52 15.11
N PHE A 69 23.36 38.24 15.92
CA PHE A 69 23.99 36.91 15.99
C PHE A 69 23.29 35.95 16.97
N LEU A 70 22.72 36.45 18.09
CA LEU A 70 22.01 35.61 19.06
C LEU A 70 20.61 35.22 18.60
N PHE A 71 19.94 36.09 17.84
CA PHE A 71 18.60 35.88 17.34
C PHE A 71 18.45 34.59 16.49
N PRO A 72 19.28 34.30 15.47
CA PRO A 72 19.16 33.06 14.70
C PRO A 72 19.42 31.80 15.54
N ILE A 73 20.26 31.89 16.57
CA ILE A 73 20.54 30.76 17.47
C ILE A 73 19.36 30.51 18.38
N ALA A 74 18.80 31.57 18.98
CA ALA A 74 17.58 31.47 19.78
C ALA A 74 16.42 30.92 18.95
N LEU A 75 16.28 31.36 17.69
CA LEU A 75 15.27 30.86 16.75
C LEU A 75 15.52 29.39 16.38
N GLY A 76 16.77 28.99 16.14
CA GLY A 76 17.15 27.60 15.88
C GLY A 76 16.88 26.67 17.05
N LEU A 77 17.26 27.07 18.28
CA LEU A 77 16.98 26.31 19.49
C LEU A 77 15.47 26.26 19.80
N GLY A 78 14.76 27.37 19.61
CA GLY A 78 13.30 27.42 19.73
C GLY A 78 12.61 26.50 18.73
N GLY A 79 13.08 26.48 17.47
CA GLY A 79 12.61 25.58 16.43
C GLY A 79 12.85 24.11 16.76
N LEU A 80 14.05 23.76 17.26
CA LEU A 80 14.35 22.41 17.74
C LEU A 80 13.45 22.01 18.91
N ALA A 81 13.30 22.88 19.92
CA ALA A 81 12.44 22.61 21.07
C ALA A 81 10.97 22.39 20.66
N LEU A 82 10.48 23.19 19.71
CA LEU A 82 9.15 23.02 19.12
C LEU A 82 9.04 21.68 18.37
N ALA A 83 10.01 21.34 17.53
CA ALA A 83 10.04 20.07 16.81
C ALA A 83 10.06 18.86 17.76
N TRP A 84 10.84 18.94 18.85
CA TRP A 84 10.85 17.93 19.90
C TRP A 84 9.50 17.82 20.61
N PHE A 85 8.89 18.94 20.96
CA PHE A 85 7.58 18.95 21.62
C PHE A 85 6.49 18.35 20.71
N LEU A 86 6.46 18.73 19.43
CA LEU A 86 5.54 18.16 18.44
C LEU A 86 5.81 16.66 18.22
N GLY A 87 7.09 16.26 18.16
CA GLY A 87 7.49 14.86 18.06
C GLY A 87 7.07 14.03 19.27
N GLN A 88 7.23 14.55 20.49
CA GLN A 88 6.75 13.93 21.72
C GLN A 88 5.23 13.80 21.74
N LYS A 89 4.50 14.83 21.31
CA LYS A 89 3.05 14.77 21.20
C LYS A 89 2.61 13.70 20.20
N ALA A 90 3.22 13.65 19.02
CA ALA A 90 2.95 12.64 18.01
C ALA A 90 3.27 11.22 18.52
N GLN A 91 4.40 11.04 19.22
CA GLN A 91 4.76 9.78 19.86
C GLN A 91 3.69 9.34 20.86
N ARG A 92 3.24 10.22 21.76
CA ARG A 92 2.20 9.89 22.74
C ARG A 92 0.89 9.47 22.09
N THR A 93 0.46 10.17 21.03
CA THR A 93 -0.74 9.79 20.27
C THR A 93 -0.58 8.42 19.63
N GLN A 94 0.59 8.11 19.08
CA GLN A 94 0.89 6.80 18.50
C GLN A 94 0.95 5.69 19.56
N GLU A 95 1.56 5.96 20.72
CA GLU A 95 1.60 5.02 21.84
C GLU A 95 0.19 4.71 22.37
N ASP A 96 -0.65 5.72 22.56
CA ASP A 96 -2.06 5.54 22.95
C ASP A 96 -2.83 4.71 21.92
N ARG A 97 -2.69 5.07 20.63
CA ARG A 97 -3.33 4.33 19.54
C ARG A 97 -2.96 2.85 19.53
N ARG A 98 -1.67 2.52 19.63
CA ARG A 98 -1.18 1.13 19.67
C ARG A 98 -1.75 0.36 20.85
N TRP A 99 -1.76 0.97 22.03
CA TRP A 99 -2.31 0.36 23.24
C TRP A 99 -3.79 0.04 23.11
N ARG A 100 -4.57 1.00 22.61
CA ARG A 100 -6.02 0.87 22.48
C ARG A 100 -6.40 -0.12 21.40
N LEU A 101 -5.68 -0.15 20.28
CA LEU A 101 -5.84 -1.16 19.23
C LEU A 101 -5.43 -2.56 19.72
N ALA A 102 -4.33 -2.68 20.45
CA ALA A 102 -3.92 -3.96 21.03
C ALA A 102 -4.94 -4.48 22.05
N GLY A 103 -5.53 -3.60 22.86
CA GLY A 103 -6.61 -3.98 23.76
C GLY A 103 -7.88 -4.39 23.02
N PHE A 104 -8.29 -3.62 22.01
CA PHE A 104 -9.42 -3.97 21.15
C PHE A 104 -9.22 -5.29 20.42
N SER A 105 -8.02 -5.57 19.91
CA SER A 105 -7.70 -6.83 19.23
C SER A 105 -7.98 -8.05 20.12
N ARG A 106 -7.69 -7.94 21.43
CA ARG A 106 -8.00 -8.99 22.41
C ARG A 106 -9.49 -9.19 22.61
N ASP A 107 -10.28 -8.12 22.58
CA ASP A 107 -11.75 -8.19 22.68
C ASP A 107 -12.38 -8.89 21.47
N VAL A 108 -11.82 -8.71 20.27
CA VAL A 108 -12.34 -9.27 19.01
C VAL A 108 -11.66 -10.59 18.60
N GLY A 109 -10.75 -11.12 19.43
CA GLY A 109 -10.04 -12.36 19.14
C GLY A 109 -9.04 -12.29 17.98
N MET A 110 -8.52 -11.10 17.67
CA MET A 110 -7.51 -10.87 16.63
C MET A 110 -6.14 -10.56 17.23
N GLU A 111 -5.07 -10.82 16.48
CA GLU A 111 -3.71 -10.40 16.84
C GLU A 111 -3.44 -8.97 16.35
N TYR A 112 -2.95 -8.11 17.24
CA TYR A 112 -2.43 -6.80 16.85
C TYR A 112 -0.96 -6.87 16.42
N VAL A 113 -0.69 -6.41 15.20
CA VAL A 113 0.64 -6.28 14.60
C VAL A 113 0.93 -4.79 14.34
N PRO A 114 1.89 -4.17 15.06
CA PRO A 114 2.07 -2.71 15.02
C PRO A 114 2.63 -2.21 13.69
N SER A 115 3.56 -2.95 13.10
CA SER A 115 4.16 -2.60 11.81
C SER A 115 4.77 -3.81 11.13
N VAL A 116 4.65 -3.85 9.81
CA VAL A 116 5.30 -4.83 8.92
C VAL A 116 6.00 -4.06 7.81
N PRO A 117 7.35 -4.03 7.78
CA PRO A 117 8.08 -3.45 6.66
C PRO A 117 7.91 -4.33 5.43
N ALA A 118 7.66 -3.70 4.28
CA ALA A 118 7.41 -4.35 2.98
C ALA A 118 6.52 -5.61 3.10
N PRO A 119 5.22 -5.45 3.45
CA PRO A 119 4.30 -6.58 3.58
C PRO A 119 4.35 -7.47 2.33
N PRO A 120 4.58 -8.79 2.46
CA PRO A 120 4.73 -9.70 1.34
C PRO A 120 3.36 -10.12 0.77
N LEU A 121 2.49 -9.15 0.51
CA LEU A 121 1.14 -9.35 -0.03
C LEU A 121 1.16 -9.15 -1.55
N PRO A 122 0.49 -10.02 -2.35
CA PRO A 122 0.55 -9.99 -3.81
C PRO A 122 -0.25 -8.86 -4.48
N GLY A 123 -0.96 -8.03 -3.71
CA GLY A 123 -1.81 -6.96 -4.22
C GLY A 123 -1.05 -5.79 -4.85
N VAL A 124 -1.72 -5.07 -5.74
CA VAL A 124 -1.16 -4.01 -6.58
C VAL A 124 -0.54 -2.88 -5.76
N LEU A 125 -1.17 -2.43 -4.66
CA LEU A 125 -0.63 -1.36 -3.80
C LEU A 125 0.69 -1.76 -3.12
N PHE A 126 0.82 -3.04 -2.75
CA PHE A 126 1.99 -3.55 -2.06
C PHE A 126 3.23 -3.59 -2.94
N GLY A 127 3.09 -3.49 -4.27
CA GLY A 127 4.20 -3.39 -5.23
C GLY A 127 4.67 -1.97 -5.54
N ILE A 128 4.01 -0.92 -5.03
CA ILE A 128 4.26 0.48 -5.43
C ILE A 128 5.28 1.16 -4.51
N GLY A 129 6.22 1.88 -5.11
CA GLY A 129 7.06 2.85 -4.40
C GLY A 129 8.13 2.24 -3.49
N GLY A 130 8.75 3.11 -2.70
CA GLY A 130 9.69 2.79 -1.64
C GLY A 130 9.05 2.88 -0.25
N ASP A 131 9.86 2.64 0.79
CA ASP A 131 9.50 2.78 2.23
C ASP A 131 8.16 2.13 2.64
N ARG A 132 7.80 1.06 1.94
CA ARG A 132 6.53 0.35 2.08
C ARG A 132 6.36 -0.17 3.50
N THR A 133 5.30 0.22 4.17
CA THR A 133 5.04 -0.18 5.56
C THR A 133 3.56 -0.39 5.79
N GLY A 134 3.19 -1.60 6.20
CA GLY A 134 1.89 -1.86 6.83
C GLY A 134 1.97 -1.50 8.32
N TYR A 135 0.94 -0.87 8.87
CA TYR A 135 0.91 -0.43 10.27
C TYR A 135 -0.48 -0.54 10.88
N ASP A 136 -0.51 -0.72 12.20
CA ASP A 136 -1.72 -0.87 13.00
C ASP A 136 -2.64 -1.98 12.45
N ILE A 137 -2.08 -3.16 12.26
CA ILE A 137 -2.75 -4.27 11.61
C ILE A 137 -3.42 -5.16 12.66
N LEU A 138 -4.64 -5.61 12.40
CA LEU A 138 -5.32 -6.66 13.14
C LEU A 138 -5.47 -7.89 12.25
N ARG A 139 -5.01 -9.05 12.73
CA ARG A 139 -5.08 -10.35 12.03
C ARG A 139 -6.00 -11.31 12.75
N GLY A 140 -7.01 -11.80 12.05
CA GLY A 140 -7.85 -12.93 12.47
C GLY A 140 -7.47 -14.16 11.64
N SER A 141 -7.51 -15.33 12.26
CA SER A 141 -7.25 -16.62 11.58
C SER A 141 -8.48 -17.50 11.43
N GLU A 142 -9.56 -17.21 12.17
CA GLU A 142 -10.79 -17.99 12.18
C GLU A 142 -12.01 -17.13 11.78
N PRO A 143 -12.96 -17.67 10.99
CA PRO A 143 -12.91 -18.98 10.32
C PRO A 143 -11.90 -19.03 9.16
N ARG A 144 -11.37 -17.87 8.75
CA ARG A 144 -10.31 -17.74 7.73
C ARG A 144 -9.38 -16.59 8.07
N PHE A 145 -8.25 -16.54 7.35
CA PHE A 145 -7.31 -15.44 7.51
C PHE A 145 -7.91 -14.13 6.98
N VAL A 146 -8.05 -13.15 7.87
CA VAL A 146 -8.46 -11.78 7.56
C VAL A 146 -7.47 -10.83 8.23
N GLU A 147 -6.92 -9.91 7.46
CA GLU A 147 -6.04 -8.86 7.94
C GLU A 147 -6.66 -7.49 7.64
N ILE A 148 -6.88 -6.66 8.65
CA ILE A 148 -7.37 -5.29 8.49
C ILE A 148 -6.28 -4.35 9.00
N GLY A 149 -5.80 -3.44 8.17
CA GLY A 149 -4.68 -2.58 8.52
C GLY A 149 -4.62 -1.30 7.71
N ASN A 150 -3.55 -0.55 7.92
CA ASN A 150 -3.20 0.61 7.12
C ASN A 150 -1.87 0.37 6.42
N TYR A 151 -1.70 0.99 5.26
CA TYR A 151 -0.54 0.84 4.41
C TYR A 151 -0.04 2.20 3.94
N ALA A 152 1.27 2.40 3.98
CA ALA A 152 1.92 3.59 3.46
C ALA A 152 3.07 3.21 2.53
N TYR A 153 3.25 4.01 1.48
CA TYR A 153 4.40 3.91 0.58
C TYR A 153 4.81 5.29 0.10
N THR A 154 6.08 5.43 -0.29
CA THR A 154 6.63 6.67 -0.82
C THR A 154 6.86 6.55 -2.32
N THR A 155 6.44 7.56 -3.07
CA THR A 155 6.83 7.74 -4.47
C THR A 155 7.69 8.98 -4.60
N SER A 156 8.79 8.85 -5.34
CA SER A 156 9.67 9.98 -5.63
C SER A 156 9.77 10.18 -7.14
N ASP A 157 9.70 11.44 -7.56
CA ASP A 157 9.95 11.88 -8.94
C ASP A 157 11.38 12.45 -9.10
N GLY A 158 12.24 12.23 -8.10
CA GLY A 158 13.62 12.75 -8.03
C GLY A 158 13.73 14.17 -7.46
N ARG A 159 12.64 14.94 -7.39
CA ARG A 159 12.62 16.30 -6.79
C ARG A 159 11.78 16.36 -5.53
N ASN A 160 10.64 15.67 -5.54
CA ASN A 160 9.69 15.60 -4.44
C ASN A 160 9.48 14.14 -4.04
N THR A 161 9.19 13.95 -2.76
CA THR A 161 8.77 12.65 -2.22
C THR A 161 7.36 12.80 -1.68
N HIS A 162 6.44 11.98 -2.18
CA HIS A 162 5.06 11.94 -1.72
C HIS A 162 4.82 10.65 -0.95
N THR A 163 4.22 10.75 0.24
CA THR A 163 3.79 9.57 1.01
C THR A 163 2.29 9.38 0.82
N SER A 164 1.91 8.27 0.21
CA SER A 164 0.50 7.89 0.07
C SER A 164 0.12 6.93 1.19
N ARG A 165 -1.12 7.07 1.72
CA ARG A 165 -1.67 6.23 2.78
C ARG A 165 -3.00 5.63 2.33
N TRP A 166 -3.23 4.41 2.77
CA TRP A 166 -4.39 3.61 2.43
C TRP A 166 -4.81 2.77 3.64
N GLY A 167 -6.11 2.56 3.80
CA GLY A 167 -6.62 1.44 4.59
C GLY A 167 -6.78 0.22 3.69
N TYR A 168 -6.56 -0.97 4.24
CA TYR A 168 -6.78 -2.21 3.49
C TYR A 168 -7.39 -3.32 4.36
N ILE A 169 -8.08 -4.21 3.67
CA ILE A 169 -8.53 -5.50 4.18
C ILE A 169 -7.95 -6.55 3.25
N ALA A 170 -7.24 -7.55 3.76
CA ALA A 170 -6.75 -8.69 3.02
C ALA A 170 -7.43 -9.96 3.54
N ILE A 171 -8.15 -10.66 2.67
CA ILE A 171 -8.87 -11.89 2.98
C ILE A 171 -8.24 -13.00 2.17
N ARG A 172 -7.85 -14.08 2.84
CA ARG A 172 -7.37 -15.28 2.15
C ARG A 172 -8.57 -16.08 1.64
N LEU A 173 -8.49 -16.48 0.38
CA LEU A 173 -9.49 -17.28 -0.32
C LEU A 173 -9.10 -18.75 -0.26
N ASP A 174 -10.08 -19.64 -0.23
CA ASP A 174 -9.86 -21.09 -0.17
C ASP A 174 -9.31 -21.64 -1.51
N VAL A 175 -9.54 -20.90 -2.60
CA VAL A 175 -9.16 -21.29 -3.94
C VAL A 175 -8.53 -20.10 -4.68
N PRO A 176 -7.51 -20.35 -5.52
CA PRO A 176 -6.92 -19.29 -6.33
C PRO A 176 -7.92 -18.81 -7.39
N LEU A 177 -8.07 -17.49 -7.53
CA LEU A 177 -8.92 -16.81 -8.49
C LEU A 177 -8.08 -16.03 -9.52
N PRO A 178 -8.59 -15.78 -10.74
CA PRO A 178 -7.90 -14.94 -11.71
C PRO A 178 -7.71 -13.51 -11.17
N HIS A 179 -6.67 -12.82 -11.66
CA HIS A 179 -6.42 -11.43 -11.25
C HIS A 179 -7.58 -10.54 -11.73
N ILE A 180 -8.36 -9.97 -10.83
CA ILE A 180 -9.46 -9.06 -11.18
C ILE A 180 -9.36 -7.83 -10.30
N VAL A 181 -9.60 -6.65 -10.90
CA VAL A 181 -9.68 -5.38 -10.17
C VAL A 181 -11.05 -4.76 -10.43
N LEU A 182 -11.72 -4.33 -9.36
CA LEU A 182 -12.90 -3.48 -9.40
C LEU A 182 -12.48 -2.10 -8.91
N ASP A 183 -12.40 -1.14 -9.84
CA ASP A 183 -12.17 0.26 -9.47
C ASP A 183 -13.52 0.93 -9.13
N ALA A 184 -13.69 1.47 -7.93
CA ALA A 184 -14.93 2.11 -7.49
C ALA A 184 -15.12 3.48 -8.16
N VAL A 185 -16.30 3.71 -8.75
CA VAL A 185 -16.57 4.96 -9.50
C VAL A 185 -16.78 6.14 -8.55
N GLY A 186 -17.38 5.91 -7.38
CA GLY A 186 -17.86 6.96 -6.48
C GLY A 186 -16.79 7.67 -5.65
N ASN A 187 -15.61 7.08 -5.47
CA ASN A 187 -14.55 7.64 -4.61
C ASN A 187 -13.52 8.49 -5.39
N GLY A 188 -13.54 8.41 -6.73
CA GLY A 188 -12.62 9.16 -7.61
C GLY A 188 -11.17 8.68 -7.59
N VAL A 189 -10.89 7.53 -6.98
CA VAL A 189 -9.55 6.93 -6.89
C VAL A 189 -9.46 5.74 -7.86
N LYS A 190 -8.24 5.39 -8.27
CA LYS A 190 -7.97 4.23 -9.14
C LYS A 190 -6.73 3.53 -8.68
N LEU A 191 -6.74 2.20 -8.64
CA LEU A 191 -5.55 1.40 -8.27
C LEU A 191 -4.45 1.43 -9.34
N GLY A 192 -4.83 1.75 -10.57
CA GLY A 192 -3.89 1.90 -11.67
C GLY A 192 -4.57 2.28 -12.99
N VAL A 193 -3.74 2.43 -14.01
CA VAL A 193 -4.19 2.55 -15.40
C VAL A 193 -3.77 1.27 -16.12
N TRP A 194 -4.75 0.44 -16.47
CA TRP A 194 -4.54 -0.86 -17.10
C TRP A 194 -4.35 -0.76 -18.63
N GLU A 195 -3.76 -1.78 -19.25
CA GLU A 195 -3.61 -1.83 -20.72
C GLU A 195 -4.98 -1.85 -21.43
N ARG A 196 -5.02 -1.39 -22.69
CA ARG A 196 -6.24 -1.43 -23.50
C ARG A 196 -6.67 -2.88 -23.72
N GLY A 197 -7.97 -3.16 -23.59
CA GLY A 197 -8.55 -4.50 -23.72
C GLY A 197 -8.63 -5.30 -22.42
N GLN A 198 -8.09 -4.78 -21.30
CA GLN A 198 -8.24 -5.39 -19.99
C GLN A 198 -9.49 -4.92 -19.23
N ARG A 199 -10.30 -4.04 -19.83
CA ARG A 199 -11.54 -3.53 -19.23
C ARG A 199 -12.71 -4.32 -19.76
N LEU A 200 -13.53 -4.84 -18.86
CA LEU A 200 -14.74 -5.57 -19.17
C LEU A 200 -15.94 -4.83 -18.57
N SER A 201 -16.93 -4.55 -19.40
CA SER A 201 -18.22 -4.01 -18.97
C SER A 201 -19.15 -5.18 -18.67
N LEU A 202 -19.83 -5.15 -17.52
CA LEU A 202 -20.82 -6.15 -17.15
C LEU A 202 -22.23 -5.67 -17.50
N GLU A 203 -23.17 -6.60 -17.62
CA GLU A 203 -24.57 -6.29 -17.90
C GLU A 203 -25.24 -5.53 -16.74
N GLY A 204 -26.35 -4.85 -17.03
CA GLY A 204 -27.12 -4.11 -16.03
C GLY A 204 -26.50 -2.75 -15.68
N ASP A 205 -26.53 -2.38 -14.41
CA ASP A 205 -26.14 -1.06 -13.91
C ASP A 205 -24.82 -1.08 -13.11
N PHE A 206 -24.10 -2.20 -13.09
CA PHE A 206 -22.86 -2.38 -12.35
C PHE A 206 -21.77 -1.38 -12.71
N ASP A 207 -21.68 -1.01 -13.99
CA ASP A 207 -20.73 -0.02 -14.50
C ASP A 207 -20.91 1.39 -13.92
N ARG A 208 -22.06 1.67 -13.27
CA ARG A 208 -22.29 2.92 -12.52
C ARG A 208 -21.55 2.94 -11.20
N TYR A 209 -21.23 1.77 -10.64
CA TYR A 209 -20.62 1.60 -9.33
C TYR A 209 -19.15 1.20 -9.45
N PHE A 210 -18.81 0.34 -10.41
CA PHE A 210 -17.47 -0.20 -10.57
C PHE A 210 -16.99 -0.20 -12.01
N HIS A 211 -15.68 -0.24 -12.19
CA HIS A 211 -15.03 -0.58 -13.44
C HIS A 211 -14.26 -1.88 -13.26
N LEU A 212 -14.70 -2.95 -13.92
CA LEU A 212 -14.03 -4.24 -13.86
C LEU A 212 -12.88 -4.30 -14.85
N SER A 213 -11.70 -4.70 -14.35
CA SER A 213 -10.53 -4.99 -15.14
C SER A 213 -10.04 -6.42 -14.91
N CYS A 214 -9.78 -7.16 -15.98
CA CYS A 214 -9.23 -8.51 -15.95
C CYS A 214 -8.17 -8.70 -17.06
N PRO A 215 -7.21 -9.63 -16.89
CA PRO A 215 -6.24 -10.00 -17.91
C PRO A 215 -6.91 -10.50 -19.18
N ALA A 216 -6.30 -10.21 -20.33
CA ALA A 216 -6.81 -10.65 -21.62
C ALA A 216 -6.88 -12.19 -21.67
N GLY A 217 -8.02 -12.72 -22.13
CA GLY A 217 -8.30 -14.16 -22.19
C GLY A 217 -9.01 -14.73 -20.94
N TYR A 218 -9.20 -13.93 -19.89
CA TYR A 218 -9.94 -14.31 -18.68
C TYR A 218 -11.31 -13.64 -18.59
N GLU A 219 -11.80 -13.01 -19.65
CA GLU A 219 -13.08 -12.29 -19.67
C GLU A 219 -14.24 -13.23 -19.37
N ARG A 220 -14.22 -14.43 -19.93
CA ARG A 220 -15.24 -15.46 -19.67
C ARG A 220 -15.24 -15.90 -18.21
N ASP A 221 -14.06 -16.08 -17.64
CA ASP A 221 -13.92 -16.47 -16.23
C ASP A 221 -14.41 -15.34 -15.32
N ALA A 222 -14.14 -14.08 -15.66
CA ALA A 222 -14.68 -12.92 -14.96
C ALA A 222 -16.22 -12.85 -15.04
N LEU A 223 -16.84 -13.17 -16.19
CA LEU A 223 -18.30 -13.23 -16.32
C LEU A 223 -18.93 -14.37 -15.48
N TYR A 224 -18.29 -15.54 -15.44
CA TYR A 224 -18.74 -16.64 -14.58
C TYR A 224 -18.58 -16.36 -13.10
N LEU A 225 -17.56 -15.57 -12.77
CA LEU A 225 -17.35 -15.08 -11.42
C LEU A 225 -18.51 -14.12 -11.11
N PHE A 226 -18.58 -12.97 -11.77
CA PHE A 226 -19.55 -11.90 -11.48
C PHE A 226 -20.98 -12.21 -11.95
N THR A 227 -21.63 -13.17 -11.30
CA THR A 227 -23.07 -13.40 -11.41
C THR A 227 -23.85 -12.22 -10.81
N PRO A 228 -25.13 -12.02 -11.20
CA PRO A 228 -25.93 -10.90 -10.70
C PRO A 228 -25.99 -10.80 -9.17
N ASP A 229 -26.07 -11.94 -8.47
CA ASP A 229 -26.09 -11.97 -7.00
C ASP A 229 -24.78 -11.46 -6.39
N VAL A 230 -23.64 -11.77 -7.01
CA VAL A 230 -22.34 -11.30 -6.53
C VAL A 230 -22.14 -9.82 -6.85
N MET A 231 -22.56 -9.39 -8.04
CA MET A 231 -22.54 -7.98 -8.43
C MET A 231 -23.33 -7.13 -7.42
N ALA A 232 -24.55 -7.55 -7.08
CA ALA A 232 -25.38 -6.87 -6.08
C ALA A 232 -24.67 -6.76 -4.71
N ARG A 233 -24.00 -7.83 -4.26
CA ARG A 233 -23.24 -7.81 -3.00
C ARG A 233 -22.10 -6.80 -2.99
N PHE A 234 -21.33 -6.72 -4.08
CA PHE A 234 -20.28 -5.71 -4.21
C PHE A 234 -20.85 -4.29 -4.23
N VAL A 235 -21.96 -4.07 -4.94
CA VAL A 235 -22.64 -2.76 -4.97
C VAL A 235 -23.13 -2.35 -3.58
N ASP A 236 -23.77 -3.26 -2.85
CA ASP A 236 -24.37 -2.98 -1.54
C ASP A 236 -23.33 -2.73 -0.44
N ASN A 237 -22.19 -3.44 -0.47
CA ASN A 237 -21.26 -3.48 0.66
C ASN A 237 -19.90 -2.85 0.37
N ALA A 238 -19.46 -2.83 -0.89
CA ALA A 238 -18.08 -2.48 -1.24
C ALA A 238 -17.99 -1.34 -2.27
N SER A 239 -19.08 -0.69 -2.66
CA SER A 239 -19.08 0.37 -3.68
C SER A 239 -18.23 1.61 -3.34
N ALA A 240 -17.80 1.74 -2.09
CA ALA A 240 -16.86 2.77 -1.65
C ALA A 240 -15.37 2.31 -1.62
N LEU A 241 -15.11 1.03 -1.91
CA LEU A 241 -13.81 0.39 -1.79
C LEU A 241 -13.33 -0.09 -3.15
N GLU A 242 -12.01 0.03 -3.38
CA GLU A 242 -11.38 -0.68 -4.49
C GLU A 242 -11.27 -2.15 -4.13
N VAL A 243 -11.62 -3.06 -5.04
CA VAL A 243 -11.48 -4.50 -4.79
C VAL A 243 -10.45 -5.08 -5.74
N GLU A 244 -9.56 -5.91 -5.23
CA GLU A 244 -8.60 -6.65 -6.03
C GLU A 244 -8.62 -8.12 -5.61
N ILE A 245 -8.80 -9.02 -6.57
CA ILE A 245 -8.67 -10.45 -6.39
C ILE A 245 -7.39 -10.87 -7.11
N VAL A 246 -6.47 -11.52 -6.42
CA VAL A 246 -5.21 -12.00 -7.02
C VAL A 246 -4.73 -13.26 -6.30
N ASP A 247 -4.45 -14.31 -7.07
CA ASP A 247 -4.07 -15.61 -6.53
C ASP A 247 -5.11 -16.10 -5.49
N ASP A 248 -4.68 -16.45 -4.28
CA ASP A 248 -5.52 -16.84 -3.14
C ASP A 248 -5.90 -15.66 -2.23
N TRP A 249 -5.89 -14.42 -2.74
CA TRP A 249 -6.20 -13.23 -1.96
C TRP A 249 -7.30 -12.37 -2.57
N MET A 250 -8.12 -11.81 -1.70
CA MET A 250 -8.98 -10.67 -2.01
C MET A 250 -8.58 -9.49 -1.11
N PHE A 251 -8.28 -8.37 -1.74
CA PHE A 251 -7.99 -7.10 -1.11
C PHE A 251 -9.15 -6.13 -1.29
N LEU A 252 -9.45 -5.38 -0.24
CA LEU A 252 -10.27 -4.19 -0.31
C LEU A 252 -9.44 -3.01 0.12
N TYR A 253 -9.40 -1.95 -0.68
CA TYR A 253 -8.62 -0.75 -0.39
C TYR A 253 -9.52 0.45 -0.20
N SER A 254 -9.18 1.26 0.81
CA SER A 254 -9.84 2.52 1.12
C SER A 254 -8.80 3.65 1.07
N PRO A 255 -9.14 4.82 0.48
CA PRO A 255 -8.29 6.00 0.55
C PRO A 255 -8.09 6.49 1.99
N ASP A 256 -9.02 6.15 2.89
CA ASP A 256 -8.95 6.45 4.30
C ASP A 256 -8.38 5.28 5.12
N GLU A 257 -7.79 5.59 6.27
CA GLU A 257 -7.35 4.56 7.22
C GLU A 257 -8.53 3.70 7.73
N LEU A 258 -8.41 2.38 7.65
CA LEU A 258 -9.44 1.48 8.19
C LEU A 258 -9.20 1.14 9.65
N SER A 259 -7.94 0.86 10.00
CA SER A 259 -7.56 0.58 11.39
C SER A 259 -7.38 1.89 12.15
N THR A 260 -8.42 2.27 12.88
CA THR A 260 -8.51 3.54 13.63
C THR A 260 -9.04 3.33 15.04
N LEU A 261 -9.14 4.43 15.80
CA LEU A 261 -9.77 4.45 17.13
C LEU A 261 -11.26 4.79 17.07
N ASP A 262 -11.88 4.75 15.89
CA ASP A 262 -13.33 4.91 15.75
C ASP A 262 -14.02 3.53 15.72
N PRO A 263 -14.89 3.21 16.69
CA PRO A 263 -15.67 1.98 16.68
C PRO A 263 -16.56 1.82 15.45
N THR A 264 -17.04 2.93 14.87
CA THR A 264 -17.96 2.91 13.71
C THR A 264 -17.25 2.39 12.47
N ARG A 265 -16.01 2.84 12.23
CA ARG A 265 -15.12 2.31 11.17
C ARG A 265 -14.93 0.81 11.30
N TRP A 266 -14.69 0.30 12.52
CA TRP A 266 -14.54 -1.14 12.75
C TRP A 266 -15.83 -1.93 12.52
N ALA A 267 -16.96 -1.43 13.03
CA ALA A 267 -18.26 -2.07 12.82
C ALA A 267 -18.60 -2.18 11.33
N TRP A 268 -18.34 -1.10 10.57
CA TRP A 268 -18.51 -1.10 9.12
C TRP A 268 -17.55 -2.08 8.43
N ALA A 269 -16.25 -2.05 8.76
CA ALA A 269 -15.27 -2.97 8.16
C ALA A 269 -15.64 -4.45 8.40
N PHE A 270 -16.06 -4.80 9.61
CA PHE A 270 -16.51 -6.16 9.92
C PHE A 270 -17.81 -6.52 9.20
N ALA A 271 -18.74 -5.59 9.03
CA ALA A 271 -19.96 -5.82 8.25
C ALA A 271 -19.63 -6.11 6.77
N VAL A 272 -18.73 -5.33 6.16
CA VAL A 272 -18.26 -5.56 4.78
C VAL A 272 -17.58 -6.92 4.65
N VAL A 273 -16.66 -7.24 5.56
CA VAL A 273 -15.96 -8.54 5.58
C VAL A 273 -16.96 -9.69 5.69
N SER A 274 -17.91 -9.61 6.63
CA SER A 274 -18.90 -10.67 6.86
C SER A 274 -19.79 -10.86 5.63
N ALA A 275 -20.27 -9.78 5.03
CA ALA A 275 -21.12 -9.82 3.84
C ALA A 275 -20.44 -10.45 2.62
N LEU A 276 -19.11 -10.27 2.49
CA LEU A 276 -18.33 -10.83 1.39
C LEU A 276 -17.92 -12.28 1.63
N ILE A 277 -17.44 -12.62 2.84
CA ILE A 277 -16.98 -13.99 3.16
C ILE A 277 -18.09 -15.03 2.96
N ASP A 278 -19.29 -14.78 3.49
CA ASP A 278 -20.40 -15.74 3.43
C ASP A 278 -20.73 -16.18 1.99
N LYS A 279 -20.49 -15.29 1.02
CA LYS A 279 -20.76 -15.51 -0.40
C LYS A 279 -19.57 -16.04 -1.16
N LEU A 280 -18.35 -15.61 -0.86
CA LEU A 280 -17.13 -16.15 -1.46
C LEU A 280 -16.99 -17.66 -1.21
N ASP A 281 -17.45 -18.14 -0.05
CA ASP A 281 -17.39 -19.56 0.31
C ASP A 281 -18.37 -20.41 -0.49
N GLN A 282 -19.53 -19.85 -0.80
CA GLN A 282 -20.51 -20.48 -1.68
C GLN A 282 -19.99 -20.51 -3.12
N TRP A 283 -19.25 -19.47 -3.50
CA TRP A 283 -18.76 -19.24 -4.86
C TRP A 283 -17.53 -20.08 -5.21
N GLY A 284 -16.54 -20.19 -4.31
CA GLY A 284 -15.38 -21.06 -4.48
C GLY A 284 -15.78 -22.53 -4.63
N ARG A 285 -16.75 -22.98 -3.82
CA ARG A 285 -17.32 -24.34 -3.93
C ARG A 285 -18.06 -24.56 -5.25
N TRP A 286 -18.94 -23.64 -5.65
CA TRP A 286 -19.67 -23.76 -6.92
C TRP A 286 -18.75 -23.82 -8.14
N ARG A 287 -17.71 -22.98 -8.17
CA ARG A 287 -16.75 -22.97 -9.28
C ARG A 287 -15.99 -24.29 -9.36
N ASP A 288 -15.49 -24.79 -8.24
CA ASP A 288 -14.74 -26.05 -8.20
C ASP A 288 -15.59 -27.22 -8.66
N ASP A 289 -16.87 -27.25 -8.27
CA ASP A 289 -17.81 -28.28 -8.72
C ASP A 289 -18.09 -28.16 -10.23
N THR A 290 -18.20 -26.94 -10.76
CA THR A 290 -18.43 -26.68 -12.19
C THR A 290 -17.21 -27.00 -13.05
N LEU A 291 -15.99 -26.68 -12.57
CA LEU A 291 -14.74 -27.03 -13.24
C LEU A 291 -14.46 -28.54 -13.17
N ARG A 292 -14.78 -29.21 -12.05
CA ARG A 292 -14.73 -30.69 -11.99
C ARG A 292 -15.75 -31.34 -12.91
N ALA A 293 -16.96 -30.80 -13.01
CA ALA A 293 -18.00 -31.30 -13.92
C ALA A 293 -17.66 -31.08 -15.40
N SER A 294 -16.89 -30.03 -15.71
CA SER A 294 -16.44 -29.69 -17.06
C SER A 294 -15.09 -30.34 -17.43
N ALA A 295 -14.39 -30.95 -16.47
CA ALA A 295 -13.17 -31.69 -16.75
C ALA A 295 -13.52 -32.92 -17.61
N PRO A 296 -12.83 -33.15 -18.74
CA PRO A 296 -13.09 -34.33 -19.56
C PRO A 296 -12.85 -35.57 -18.70
N THR A 297 -13.90 -36.35 -18.47
CA THR A 297 -13.83 -37.66 -17.81
C THR A 297 -12.77 -38.47 -18.52
N ALA A 298 -11.62 -38.68 -17.87
CA ALA A 298 -10.65 -39.64 -18.33
C ALA A 298 -11.38 -40.99 -18.38
N LEU A 299 -11.63 -41.49 -19.59
CA LEU A 299 -12.24 -42.79 -19.83
C LEU A 299 -11.50 -43.83 -18.99
N PRO A 300 -12.21 -44.73 -18.28
CA PRO A 300 -11.55 -45.74 -17.46
C PRO A 300 -10.68 -46.60 -18.38
N THR A 301 -9.37 -46.56 -18.15
CA THR A 301 -8.42 -47.43 -18.84
C THR A 301 -8.77 -48.86 -18.46
N LEU A 302 -9.25 -49.63 -19.44
CA LEU A 302 -9.52 -51.06 -19.29
C LEU A 302 -8.26 -51.78 -18.77
N PRO A 303 -8.36 -52.72 -17.82
CA PRO A 303 -7.21 -53.47 -17.35
C PRO A 303 -6.82 -54.49 -18.43
N GLY A 304 -5.71 -54.25 -19.11
CA GLY A 304 -5.27 -55.07 -20.22
C GLY A 304 -3.75 -55.14 -20.37
N ALA A 305 -3.25 -56.34 -20.11
CA ALA A 305 -1.97 -56.93 -20.55
C ALA A 305 -0.67 -56.52 -19.87
N ALA A 306 -0.20 -57.44 -19.04
CA ALA A 306 1.17 -57.57 -18.59
C ALA A 306 2.15 -57.87 -19.74
N ALA A 307 3.32 -57.23 -19.73
CA ALA A 307 4.55 -57.73 -20.35
C ALA A 307 5.75 -57.07 -19.64
N SER A 308 6.38 -57.83 -18.73
CA SER A 308 7.76 -58.35 -18.84
C SER A 308 8.82 -57.46 -18.21
N ALA A 309 9.30 -57.92 -17.06
CA ALA A 309 10.42 -57.37 -16.31
C ALA A 309 11.76 -57.97 -16.78
N SER A 310 12.79 -57.12 -16.85
CA SER A 310 14.16 -57.49 -16.46
C SER A 310 15.00 -56.25 -16.11
N PRO A 311 16.05 -56.41 -15.28
CA PRO A 311 16.46 -55.39 -14.32
C PRO A 311 17.82 -54.73 -14.64
N ALA A 312 18.17 -53.73 -13.82
CA ALA A 312 19.50 -53.13 -13.60
C ALA A 312 19.86 -51.84 -14.37
N ALA A 313 19.62 -50.70 -13.71
CA ALA A 313 20.61 -49.63 -13.50
C ALA A 313 20.11 -48.68 -12.39
N ALA A 314 21.01 -48.35 -11.44
CA ALA A 314 20.77 -47.48 -10.29
C ALA A 314 20.59 -45.99 -10.69
N PRO A 315 20.08 -45.13 -9.79
CA PRO A 315 19.23 -44.01 -10.14
C PRO A 315 20.00 -42.74 -10.50
N ALA A 316 19.72 -42.18 -11.67
CA ALA A 316 19.93 -40.75 -11.91
C ALA A 316 18.71 -39.98 -11.35
N PRO A 317 18.87 -38.80 -10.72
CA PRO A 317 17.75 -38.03 -10.22
C PRO A 317 16.87 -37.63 -11.40
N ALA A 318 15.64 -38.13 -11.41
CA ALA A 318 14.65 -37.69 -12.37
C ALA A 318 14.55 -36.15 -12.28
N PRO A 319 14.53 -35.42 -13.40
CA PRO A 319 14.14 -34.03 -13.36
C PRO A 319 12.76 -33.98 -12.71
N LEU A 320 12.59 -33.08 -11.74
CA LEU A 320 11.32 -32.80 -11.07
C LEU A 320 10.21 -32.85 -12.11
N ALA A 321 9.49 -33.97 -12.11
CA ALA A 321 8.34 -34.13 -12.95
C ALA A 321 7.37 -33.07 -12.48
N PHE A 322 7.18 -32.04 -13.30
CA PHE A 322 6.08 -31.12 -13.19
C PHE A 322 4.83 -31.98 -13.15
N THR A 323 4.29 -32.18 -11.94
CA THR A 323 2.93 -32.67 -11.77
C THR A 323 2.06 -31.72 -12.59
N PRO A 324 1.33 -32.21 -13.61
CA PRO A 324 0.44 -31.36 -14.38
C PRO A 324 -0.48 -30.65 -13.39
N ALA A 325 -0.59 -29.33 -13.52
CA ALA A 325 -1.51 -28.56 -12.70
C ALA A 325 -2.92 -29.18 -12.83
N PRO A 326 -3.66 -29.35 -11.73
CA PRO A 326 -5.00 -29.91 -11.77
C PRO A 326 -5.88 -29.14 -12.76
N VAL A 327 -6.71 -29.88 -13.50
CA VAL A 327 -7.57 -29.38 -14.57
C VAL A 327 -8.42 -28.20 -14.05
N GLY A 328 -8.30 -27.04 -14.70
CA GLY A 328 -9.02 -25.81 -14.35
C GLY A 328 -8.16 -24.67 -13.80
N VAL A 329 -6.85 -24.90 -13.61
CA VAL A 329 -5.90 -23.84 -13.21
C VAL A 329 -4.97 -23.55 -14.38
N ALA A 330 -5.17 -22.39 -15.02
CA ALA A 330 -4.16 -21.83 -15.93
C ALA A 330 -2.82 -21.70 -15.16
N PRO A 331 -1.66 -21.84 -15.83
CA PRO A 331 -0.37 -21.55 -15.19
C PRO A 331 -0.47 -20.16 -14.53
N ALA A 332 0.05 -20.03 -13.29
CA ALA A 332 -0.07 -18.85 -12.41
C ALA A 332 -0.64 -17.61 -13.10
N GLY A 333 -1.88 -17.24 -12.72
CA GLY A 333 -2.73 -16.27 -13.39
C GLY A 333 -1.96 -15.07 -13.94
N GLN A 334 -2.07 -14.86 -15.26
CA GLN A 334 -1.44 -13.71 -15.89
C GLN A 334 -1.91 -12.44 -15.17
N ARG A 335 -0.99 -11.63 -14.66
CA ARG A 335 -1.35 -10.40 -13.93
C ARG A 335 -1.82 -9.32 -14.89
N LEU A 336 -2.69 -8.44 -14.40
CA LEU A 336 -3.03 -7.20 -15.09
C LEU A 336 -1.75 -6.43 -15.41
N LYS A 337 -1.66 -5.98 -16.65
CA LYS A 337 -0.50 -5.23 -17.13
C LYS A 337 -0.83 -3.76 -17.00
N ARG A 338 0.01 -3.01 -16.27
CA ARG A 338 -0.14 -1.57 -16.21
C ARG A 338 0.21 -0.99 -17.56
N SER A 339 -0.64 -0.11 -18.07
CA SER A 339 -0.29 0.73 -19.19
C SER A 339 0.95 1.56 -18.81
N ASN A 340 1.94 1.61 -19.70
CA ASN A 340 3.11 2.45 -19.53
C ASN A 340 2.74 3.92 -19.75
N ALA A 341 1.94 4.51 -18.85
CA ALA A 341 1.50 5.90 -18.90
C ALA A 341 2.68 6.89 -18.97
N TRP A 342 3.84 6.51 -18.45
CA TRP A 342 5.08 7.29 -18.55
C TRP A 342 5.61 7.43 -19.98
N LEU A 343 5.38 6.45 -20.87
CA LEU A 343 5.74 6.56 -22.29
C LEU A 343 4.83 7.56 -23.02
N ILE A 344 3.55 7.63 -22.64
CA ILE A 344 2.61 8.63 -23.19
C ILE A 344 2.98 10.02 -22.69
N ALA A 345 3.29 10.17 -21.40
CA ALA A 345 3.78 11.43 -20.85
C ALA A 345 5.12 11.86 -21.49
N LEU A 346 6.05 10.93 -21.71
CA LEU A 346 7.31 11.18 -22.42
C LEU A 346 7.08 11.62 -23.86
N LEU A 347 6.14 10.98 -24.58
CA LEU A 347 5.77 11.36 -25.96
C LEU A 347 5.09 12.74 -26.02
N VAL A 348 4.26 13.08 -25.04
CA VAL A 348 3.62 14.41 -24.95
C VAL A 348 4.66 15.49 -24.61
N VAL A 349 5.58 15.21 -23.68
CA VAL A 349 6.67 16.12 -23.34
C VAL A 349 7.64 16.26 -24.51
N ALA A 350 8.03 15.17 -25.19
CA ALA A 350 8.86 15.21 -26.38
C ALA A 350 8.17 15.96 -27.53
N GLY A 351 6.86 15.76 -27.71
CA GLY A 351 6.04 16.51 -28.66
C GLY A 351 6.01 18.01 -28.35
N ALA A 352 5.86 18.39 -27.08
CA ALA A 352 5.92 19.79 -26.65
C ALA A 352 7.32 20.40 -26.90
N PHE A 353 8.40 19.64 -26.66
CA PHE A 353 9.77 20.08 -26.93
C PHE A 353 10.10 20.22 -28.42
N VAL A 354 9.34 19.63 -29.34
CA VAL A 354 9.54 19.78 -30.79
C VAL A 354 8.59 20.84 -31.36
N VAL A 355 7.33 20.86 -30.93
CA VAL A 355 6.31 21.78 -31.47
C VAL A 355 6.56 23.21 -31.01
N VAL A 356 6.94 23.43 -29.74
CA VAL A 356 7.14 24.78 -29.20
C VAL A 356 8.31 25.52 -29.89
N PRO A 357 9.50 24.92 -30.10
CA PRO A 357 10.58 25.59 -30.83
C PRO A 357 10.25 25.84 -32.31
N VAL A 358 9.53 24.93 -32.97
CA VAL A 358 9.15 25.09 -34.38
C VAL A 358 8.15 26.24 -34.55
N VAL A 359 7.19 26.36 -33.63
CA VAL A 359 6.24 27.49 -33.65
C VAL A 359 6.96 28.80 -33.33
N LEU A 360 7.85 28.83 -32.34
CA LEU A 360 8.63 30.03 -32.01
C LEU A 360 9.56 30.45 -33.16
N PHE A 361 10.17 29.48 -33.85
CA PHE A 361 11.00 29.73 -35.02
C PHE A 361 10.16 30.26 -36.20
N ALA A 362 9.02 29.65 -36.48
CA ALA A 362 8.12 30.11 -37.55
C ALA A 362 7.59 31.52 -37.29
N VAL A 363 7.20 31.82 -36.05
CA VAL A 363 6.77 33.18 -35.65
C VAL A 363 7.91 34.17 -35.76
N GLY A 364 9.11 33.83 -35.27
CA GLY A 364 10.29 34.68 -35.41
C GLY A 364 10.69 34.93 -36.87
N PHE A 365 10.58 33.91 -37.73
CA PHE A 365 10.86 34.01 -39.15
C PHE A 365 9.84 34.90 -39.88
N LEU A 366 8.55 34.79 -39.55
CA LEU A 366 7.50 35.67 -40.09
C LEU A 366 7.70 37.13 -39.66
N ILE A 367 8.10 37.38 -38.41
CA ILE A 367 8.42 38.72 -37.91
C ILE A 367 9.66 39.29 -38.64
N PHE A 368 10.70 38.48 -38.86
CA PHE A 368 11.89 38.88 -39.62
C PHE A 368 11.55 39.26 -41.07
N LEU A 369 10.72 38.46 -41.75
CA LEU A 369 10.27 38.76 -43.11
C LEU A 369 9.47 40.07 -43.17
N ALA A 370 8.60 40.32 -42.19
CA ALA A 370 7.79 41.55 -42.11
C ALA A 370 8.61 42.82 -41.81
N GLN A 371 9.82 42.69 -41.26
CA GLN A 371 10.74 43.82 -41.05
C GLN A 371 11.67 44.09 -42.25
N SER A 372 11.74 43.14 -43.19
CA SER A 372 12.58 43.22 -44.40
C SER A 372 11.85 43.72 -45.66
N SER A 373 10.56 43.97 -45.53
CA SER A 373 9.68 44.63 -46.51
C SER A 373 9.34 46.05 -46.05
#